data_AF-A0ABD3LJ35-F1
#
_entry.id   AF-A0ABD3LJ35-F1
#
_cell.length_a   1.000
_cell.length_b   1.000
_cell.length_c   1.000
_cell.angle_alpha   90.00
_cell.angle_beta   90.00
_cell.angle_gamma   90.00
#
_symmetry.space_group_name_H-M   'P 1'
#
loop_
_entity.id
_entity.type
_entity.pdbx_description
1 polymer ?
#
loop_
_entity_poly.entity_id
_entity_poly.type
_entity_poly.pdbx_seq_one_letter_code
_entity_poly.pdbx_strand_id
1 'polypeptide(L)'
;MNHLARRASSILQRPSWASCGGGGGGGGHLNHQQSRGIRVKVLNGNLEQALGFMQRTMQSSGIERLIKREQTHHLKNSEKRVLARKLLERKIRSQDLARKLKAILIKKVRGL
;
A
#
# COMPACT_ATOMS: atom_id res chain seq x y z
N MET A 1 13.62 30.69 -19.14
CA MET A 1 13.60 29.24 -19.41
C MET A 1 12.56 28.99 -20.48
N ASN A 2 13.02 28.75 -21.71
CA ASN A 2 12.31 29.16 -22.92
C ASN A 2 11.37 28.05 -23.44
N HIS A 3 10.18 28.46 -23.87
CA HIS A 3 9.05 27.62 -24.32
C HIS A 3 9.38 26.75 -25.55
N LEU A 4 10.38 27.18 -26.34
CA LEU A 4 10.89 26.46 -27.50
C LEU A 4 11.54 25.12 -27.14
N ALA A 5 12.23 25.04 -25.99
CA ALA A 5 12.90 23.80 -25.55
C ALA A 5 11.88 22.70 -25.18
N ARG A 6 10.68 23.07 -24.73
CA ARG A 6 9.63 22.12 -24.34
C ARG A 6 8.90 21.51 -25.54
N ARG A 7 8.91 22.20 -26.69
CA ARG A 7 8.22 21.79 -27.92
C ARG A 7 9.09 20.91 -28.82
N ALA A 8 10.41 21.02 -28.73
CA ALA A 8 11.33 20.11 -29.41
C ALA A 8 11.34 18.70 -28.77
N SER A 9 11.14 18.60 -27.46
CA SER A 9 11.12 17.33 -26.73
C SER A 9 9.86 16.47 -26.99
N SER A 10 8.75 17.04 -27.45
CA SER A 10 7.54 16.28 -27.76
C SER A 10 7.57 15.56 -29.11
N ILE A 11 8.52 15.91 -30.00
CA ILE A 11 8.65 15.28 -31.33
C ILE A 11 9.47 13.98 -31.25
N LEU A 12 10.33 13.82 -30.23
CA LEU A 12 11.20 12.65 -30.05
C LEU A 12 10.73 11.67 -28.96
N GLN A 13 9.73 12.01 -28.14
CA GLN A 13 9.05 11.05 -27.27
C GLN A 13 7.93 10.33 -28.04
N ARG A 14 8.30 9.42 -28.94
CA ARG A 14 7.36 8.42 -29.46
C ARG A 14 6.93 7.52 -28.29
N PRO A 15 5.64 7.46 -27.95
CA PRO A 15 5.16 6.50 -26.96
C PRO A 15 5.18 5.10 -27.60
N SER A 16 5.78 4.14 -26.92
CA SER A 16 6.14 2.81 -27.45
C SER A 16 4.96 1.82 -27.59
N TRP A 17 3.74 2.29 -27.88
CA TRP A 17 2.57 1.41 -28.04
C TRP A 17 2.16 1.18 -29.51
N ALA A 18 2.92 1.70 -30.47
CA ALA A 18 2.68 1.46 -31.89
C ALA A 18 3.63 0.38 -32.43
N SER A 19 3.42 -0.89 -32.07
CA SER A 19 3.75 -2.03 -32.96
C SER A 19 3.10 -3.33 -32.49
N CYS A 20 1.80 -3.48 -32.76
CA CYS A 20 1.21 -4.78 -33.10
C CYS A 20 -0.14 -4.50 -33.78
N GLY A 21 -0.36 -5.14 -34.93
CA GLY A 21 -1.19 -4.63 -36.01
C GLY A 21 -2.71 -4.76 -35.85
N GLY A 22 -3.39 -4.15 -36.82
CA GLY A 22 -4.63 -4.62 -37.42
C GLY A 22 -5.94 -4.46 -36.65
N GLY A 23 -6.77 -3.53 -37.11
CA GLY A 23 -8.22 -3.71 -37.18
C GLY A 23 -9.05 -3.19 -36.00
N GLY A 24 -9.83 -2.14 -36.29
CA GLY A 24 -11.24 -2.06 -35.88
C GLY A 24 -11.57 -1.67 -34.43
N GLY A 25 -12.05 -0.43 -34.29
CA GLY A 25 -13.25 -0.18 -33.49
C GLY A 25 -13.08 0.20 -32.02
N GLY A 26 -13.63 1.38 -31.67
CA GLY A 26 -14.24 1.62 -30.37
C GLY A 26 -13.32 2.25 -29.32
N GLY A 27 -13.48 3.55 -29.13
CA GLY A 27 -12.92 4.25 -27.98
C GLY A 27 -13.42 3.67 -26.65
N GLY A 28 -12.54 2.98 -25.92
CA GLY A 28 -12.76 2.54 -24.54
C GLY A 28 -11.92 3.33 -23.52
N HIS A 29 -11.29 4.43 -23.93
CA HIS A 29 -10.12 4.98 -23.25
C HIS A 29 -10.38 6.10 -22.21
N LEU A 30 -11.61 6.24 -21.67
CA LEU A 30 -11.99 7.43 -20.88
C LEU A 30 -12.88 7.20 -19.64
N ASN A 31 -12.97 5.97 -19.08
CA ASN A 31 -13.68 5.74 -17.81
C ASN A 31 -12.81 5.16 -16.68
N HIS A 32 -11.48 5.22 -16.78
CA HIS A 32 -10.64 5.20 -15.58
C HIS A 32 -10.62 6.61 -14.96
N GLN A 33 -11.79 7.15 -14.63
CA GLN A 33 -11.89 8.25 -13.68
C GLN A 33 -11.06 7.88 -12.46
N GLN A 34 -10.20 8.81 -12.03
CA GLN A 34 -9.24 8.66 -10.96
C GLN A 34 -9.87 7.96 -9.74
N SER A 35 -9.60 6.68 -9.67
CA SER A 35 -10.23 5.77 -8.73
C SER A 35 -9.51 5.90 -7.40
N ARG A 36 -10.00 6.76 -6.50
CA ARG A 36 -9.41 6.94 -5.17
C ARG A 36 -9.97 5.89 -4.20
N GLY A 37 -9.11 5.29 -3.37
CA GLY A 37 -9.48 4.36 -2.30
C GLY A 37 -9.36 2.87 -2.67
N ILE A 38 -9.58 2.02 -1.66
CA ILE A 38 -9.57 0.55 -1.79
C ILE A 38 -10.95 0.12 -2.31
N ARG A 39 -10.98 -0.48 -3.51
CA ARG A 39 -12.21 -0.97 -4.12
C ARG A 39 -12.00 -2.38 -4.65
N VAL A 40 -13.03 -3.21 -4.54
CA VAL A 40 -12.97 -4.62 -4.94
C VAL A 40 -14.23 -4.93 -5.74
N LYS A 41 -14.07 -5.55 -6.91
CA LYS A 41 -15.22 -6.08 -7.66
C LYS A 41 -15.61 -7.43 -7.05
N VAL A 42 -16.90 -7.62 -6.80
CA VAL A 42 -17.42 -8.93 -6.37
C VAL A 42 -17.50 -9.82 -7.60
N LEU A 43 -16.69 -10.86 -7.64
CA LEU A 43 -16.70 -11.86 -8.72
C LEU A 43 -17.56 -13.04 -8.30
N ASN A 44 -18.29 -13.62 -9.25
CA ASN A 44 -19.06 -14.86 -9.07
C ASN A 44 -20.07 -14.83 -7.89
N GLY A 45 -20.57 -13.64 -7.55
CA GLY A 45 -21.49 -13.46 -6.42
C GLY A 45 -20.88 -13.69 -5.03
N ASN A 46 -19.56 -13.88 -4.91
CA ASN A 46 -18.91 -14.20 -3.64
C ASN A 46 -18.50 -12.93 -2.88
N LEU A 47 -19.44 -12.38 -2.11
CA LEU A 47 -19.23 -11.16 -1.32
C LEU A 47 -18.20 -11.35 -0.19
N GLU A 48 -18.25 -12.48 0.52
CA GLU A 48 -17.36 -12.77 1.65
C GLU A 48 -15.89 -12.75 1.24
N GLN A 49 -15.58 -13.35 0.09
CA GLN A 49 -14.22 -13.33 -0.45
C GLN A 49 -13.78 -11.91 -0.81
N ALA A 50 -14.67 -11.12 -1.42
CA ALA A 50 -14.38 -9.74 -1.78
C ALA A 50 -14.15 -8.86 -0.54
N LEU A 51 -14.96 -9.03 0.51
CA LEU A 51 -14.79 -8.35 1.79
C LEU A 51 -13.50 -8.76 2.50
N GLY A 52 -13.16 -10.05 2.52
CA GLY A 52 -11.90 -10.53 3.08
C GLY A 52 -10.67 -9.97 2.35
N PHE A 53 -10.75 -9.85 1.02
CA PHE A 53 -9.70 -9.19 0.23
C PHE A 53 -9.62 -7.69 0.52
N MET A 54 -10.76 -7.01 0.60
CA MET A 54 -10.85 -5.59 0.95
C MET A 54 -10.24 -5.33 2.33
N GLN A 55 -10.61 -6.14 3.34
CA GLN A 55 -10.07 -6.05 4.68
C GLN A 55 -8.56 -6.25 4.69
N ARG A 56 -8.03 -7.31 4.07
CA ARG A 56 -6.58 -7.55 4.01
C ARG A 56 -5.82 -6.37 3.38
N THR A 57 -6.39 -5.79 2.32
CA THR A 57 -5.82 -4.62 1.63
C THR A 57 -5.86 -3.37 2.53
N MET A 58 -6.95 -3.19 3.27
CA MET A 58 -7.12 -2.12 4.26
C MET A 58 -6.14 -2.25 5.45
N GLN A 59 -5.90 -3.46 5.92
CA GLN A 59 -5.00 -3.72 7.04
C GLN A 59 -3.53 -3.53 6.64
N SER A 60 -3.14 -4.06 5.47
CA SER A 60 -1.76 -3.97 4.95
C SER A 60 -1.36 -2.55 4.54
N SER A 61 -2.28 -1.78 3.95
CA SER A 61 -2.08 -0.34 3.70
C SER A 61 -1.96 0.49 4.98
N GLY A 62 -2.33 -0.07 6.13
CA GLY A 62 -2.26 0.59 7.43
C GLY A 62 -3.39 1.58 7.68
N ILE A 63 -4.33 1.76 6.74
CA ILE A 63 -5.45 2.71 6.89
C ILE A 63 -6.36 2.30 8.05
N GLU A 64 -6.57 1.01 8.30
CA GLU A 64 -7.33 0.53 9.47
C GLU A 64 -6.73 1.07 10.78
N ARG A 65 -5.39 1.09 10.87
CA ARG A 65 -4.69 1.58 12.07
C ARG A 65 -4.80 3.10 12.19
N LEU A 66 -4.83 3.81 11.07
CA LEU A 66 -5.02 5.27 11.07
C LEU A 66 -6.42 5.62 11.56
N ILE A 67 -7.45 4.92 11.07
CA ILE A 67 -8.85 5.10 11.48
C ILE A 67 -9.02 4.74 12.96
N LYS A 68 -8.55 3.56 13.40
CA LYS A 68 -8.70 3.12 14.80
C LYS A 68 -7.91 3.96 15.80
N ARG A 69 -6.84 4.62 15.36
CA ARG A 69 -5.98 5.47 16.21
C ARG A 69 -6.25 6.95 16.02
N GLU A 70 -7.38 7.29 15.40
CA GLU A 70 -7.82 8.67 15.28
C GLU A 70 -7.86 9.31 16.68
N GLN A 71 -7.23 10.48 16.79
CA GLN A 71 -7.15 11.20 18.06
C GLN A 71 -8.46 11.97 18.25
N THR A 72 -9.24 11.58 19.27
CA THR A 72 -10.49 12.27 19.64
C THR A 72 -10.24 13.59 20.36
N HIS A 73 -9.06 13.76 20.95
CA HIS A 73 -8.67 14.95 21.71
C HIS A 73 -7.25 15.38 21.35
N HIS A 74 -6.93 16.63 21.68
CA HIS A 74 -5.61 17.19 21.44
C HIS A 74 -4.56 16.59 22.40
N LEU A 75 -3.46 16.14 21.82
CA LEU A 75 -2.24 15.78 22.56
C LEU A 75 -1.14 16.80 22.31
N LYS A 76 -0.49 17.22 23.40
CA LYS A 76 0.66 18.15 23.33
C LYS A 76 1.87 17.46 22.68
N ASN A 77 2.81 18.25 22.17
CA ASN A 77 3.99 17.74 21.49
C ASN A 77 4.90 16.90 22.41
N SER A 78 5.00 17.24 23.69
CA SER A 78 5.73 16.46 24.69
C SER A 78 5.18 15.04 24.83
N GLU A 79 3.86 14.91 24.96
CA GLU A 79 3.15 13.64 25.07
C GLU A 79 3.29 12.80 23.80
N LYS A 80 3.12 13.42 22.62
CA LYS A 80 3.34 12.77 21.33
C LYS A 80 4.74 12.12 21.24
N ARG A 81 5.79 12.82 21.70
CA ARG A 81 7.17 12.30 21.73
C ARG A 81 7.31 11.11 22.67
N VAL A 82 6.69 11.16 23.84
CA VAL A 82 6.70 10.05 24.81
C VAL A 82 5.98 8.82 24.25
N LEU A 83 4.81 9.01 23.63
CA LEU A 83 4.06 7.92 23.00
C LEU A 83 4.83 7.27 21.86
N ALA A 84 5.45 8.06 20.98
CA ALA A 84 6.29 7.55 19.90
C ALA A 84 7.46 6.71 20.43
N ARG A 85 8.13 7.18 21.49
CA ARG A 85 9.21 6.43 22.15
C ARG A 85 8.72 5.09 22.71
N LYS A 86 7.60 5.09 23.45
CA LYS A 86 7.00 3.87 24.02
C LYS A 86 6.60 2.86 22.93
N LEU A 87 6.07 3.34 21.79
CA LEU A 87 5.73 2.49 20.66
C LEU A 87 6.97 1.85 20.02
N LEU A 88 8.05 2.63 19.85
CA LEU A 88 9.32 2.13 19.32
C LEU A 88 9.90 1.05 20.23
N GLU A 89 9.95 1.30 21.53
CA GLU A 89 10.44 0.34 22.51
C GLU A 89 9.64 -0.96 22.49
N ARG A 90 8.30 -0.88 22.45
CA ARG A 90 7.44 -2.06 22.33
C ARG A 90 7.74 -2.86 21.05
N LYS A 91 7.97 -2.18 19.93
CA LYS A 91 8.33 -2.81 18.65
C LYS A 91 9.66 -3.56 18.77
N ILE A 92 10.69 -2.92 19.33
CA ILE A 92 12.02 -3.53 19.51
C ILE A 92 11.92 -4.76 20.42
N ARG A 93 11.27 -4.64 21.58
CA ARG A 93 11.07 -5.77 22.52
C ARG A 93 10.37 -6.95 21.85
N SER A 94 9.33 -6.70 21.05
CA SER A 94 8.61 -7.75 20.31
C SER A 94 9.49 -8.42 19.24
N GLN A 95 10.31 -7.64 18.52
CA GLN A 95 11.26 -8.16 17.54
C GLN A 95 12.36 -9.00 18.20
N ASP A 96 12.90 -8.56 19.33
CA ASP A 96 13.90 -9.31 20.10
C ASP A 96 13.34 -10.63 20.61
N LEU A 97 12.12 -10.62 21.15
CA LEU A 97 11.42 -11.82 21.57
C LEU A 97 11.23 -12.79 20.39
N ALA A 98 10.75 -12.30 19.24
CA ALA A 98 10.55 -13.13 18.05
C ALA A 98 11.87 -13.76 17.56
N ARG A 99 12.98 -13.01 17.60
CA ARG A 99 14.32 -13.51 17.26
C ARG A 99 14.76 -14.61 18.23
N LYS A 100 14.58 -14.42 19.53
CA LYS A 100 14.90 -15.42 20.56
C LYS A 100 14.07 -16.71 20.37
N LEU A 101 12.76 -16.57 20.16
CA LEU A 101 11.88 -17.71 19.91
C LEU A 101 12.27 -18.47 18.64
N LYS A 102 12.58 -17.76 17.56
CA LYS A 102 13.08 -18.38 16.32
C LYS A 102 14.36 -19.18 16.56
N ALA A 103 15.31 -18.62 17.33
CA ALA A 103 16.54 -19.32 17.67
C ALA A 103 16.28 -20.60 18.50
N ILE A 104 15.39 -20.53 19.49
CA ILE A 104 14.98 -21.69 20.29
C ILE A 104 14.33 -22.76 19.42
N LEU A 105 13.40 -22.37 18.54
CA LEU A 105 12.74 -23.31 17.63
C LEU A 105 13.74 -24.01 16.69
N ILE A 106 14.72 -23.27 16.17
CA ILE A 106 15.78 -23.84 15.32
C ILE A 106 16.64 -24.85 16.12
N LYS A 107 17.02 -24.53 17.36
CA LYS A 107 17.77 -25.46 18.22
C LYS A 107 16.98 -26.75 18.47
N LYS A 108 15.69 -26.62 18.83
CA LYS A 108 14.78 -27.75 19.03
C LYS A 108 14.66 -28.65 17.80
N VAL A 109 14.49 -28.07 16.61
CA VAL A 109 14.38 -28.84 15.35
C VAL A 109 15.70 -29.56 15.01
N ARG A 110 16.84 -28.98 15.39
CA ARG A 110 18.18 -29.55 15.15
C ARG A 110 18.61 -30.57 16.21
N GLY A 111 17.83 -30.78 17.28
CA GLY A 111 18.19 -31.69 18.38
C GLY A 111 19.33 -31.18 19.27
N LEU A 112 19.53 -29.85 19.31
CA LEU A 112 20.53 -29.15 20.14
C LEU A 112 19.89 -28.42 21.33
#